data_AF-A0A6N6WRV8-F1
#
_entry.id   AF-A0A6N6WRV8-F1
#
_cell.length_a   1.000
_cell.length_b   1.000
_cell.length_c   1.000
_cell.angle_alpha   90.00
_cell.angle_beta   90.00
_cell.angle_gamma   90.00
#
_symmetry.space_group_name_H-M   'P 1'
#
loop_
_entity.id
_entity.type
_entity.pdbx_description
1 polymer ?
#
loop_
_entity_poly.entity_id
_entity_poly.type
_entity_poly.pdbx_seq_one_letter_code
_entity_poly.pdbx_strand_id
1 'polypeptide(L)'
;VLNHIIWAKPSGRWNGCNKESLRAYFPATERVLFAEHYQGPYRGKSDGYAAKERELKQHIMAPLISYFRDARAELGITAKQIAEATGKKNMVSHWFGASQWQLPNEADYRKLQALFSRIAAEKFQEQQLEQPHHQLVASYDSLNRKYSELLDEFKSLRRYFSVSVSVPYT
;
A
#
# COMPACT_ATOMS: atom_id res chain seq x y z
N VAL A 1 4.09 44.09 -1.55
CA VAL A 1 4.47 44.80 -2.80
C VAL A 1 5.92 45.22 -2.64
N LEU A 2 6.80 44.75 -3.53
CA LEU A 2 8.25 44.95 -3.45
C LEU A 2 8.68 46.25 -4.14
N ASN A 3 8.12 46.54 -5.32
CA ASN A 3 8.44 47.76 -6.07
C ASN A 3 7.28 48.12 -7.02
N HIS A 4 7.29 49.32 -7.60
CA HIS A 4 6.44 49.67 -8.71
C HIS A 4 7.11 50.67 -9.66
N ILE A 5 6.75 50.58 -10.95
CA ILE A 5 7.11 51.57 -11.96
C ILE A 5 5.85 52.34 -12.32
N ILE A 6 5.96 53.67 -12.40
CA ILE A 6 4.88 54.57 -12.78
C ILE A 6 5.33 55.37 -14.02
N TRP A 7 4.43 55.50 -15.00
CA TRP A 7 4.65 56.39 -16.13
C TRP A 7 3.38 57.17 -16.47
N ALA A 8 3.56 58.35 -17.06
CA ALA A 8 2.48 59.14 -17.61
C ALA A 8 2.00 58.51 -18.92
N LYS A 9 0.68 58.39 -19.08
CA LYS A 9 0.12 57.95 -20.37
C LYS A 9 0.29 59.07 -21.40
N PRO A 10 0.72 58.75 -22.63
CA PRO A 10 0.81 59.75 -23.70
C PRO A 10 -0.56 60.28 -24.13
N SER A 11 -1.63 59.50 -23.96
CA SER A 11 -3.02 59.89 -24.21
C SER A 11 -3.98 59.00 -23.41
N GLY A 12 -5.18 59.49 -23.09
CA GLY A 12 -6.16 58.68 -22.37
C GLY A 12 -7.48 59.40 -22.11
N ARG A 13 -8.39 58.74 -21.36
CA ARG A 13 -9.73 59.26 -21.06
C ARG A 13 -9.74 60.61 -20.33
N TRP A 14 -8.62 61.02 -19.74
CA TRP A 14 -8.46 62.32 -19.10
C TRP A 14 -8.56 63.50 -20.07
N ASN A 15 -8.29 63.29 -21.38
CA ASN A 15 -8.42 64.32 -22.41
C ASN A 15 -9.87 64.82 -22.60
N GLY A 16 -10.87 63.98 -22.29
CA GLY A 16 -12.29 64.33 -22.39
C GLY A 16 -12.90 64.77 -21.05
N CYS A 17 -12.08 64.98 -20.01
CA CYS A 17 -12.57 65.30 -18.69
C CYS A 17 -12.79 66.82 -18.52
N ASN A 18 -13.91 67.22 -17.90
CA ASN A 18 -14.14 68.61 -17.50
C ASN A 18 -13.32 68.93 -16.24
N LYS A 19 -12.19 69.63 -16.44
CA LYS A 19 -11.22 69.98 -15.38
C LYS A 19 -11.85 70.71 -14.19
N GLU A 20 -12.83 71.57 -14.42
CA GLU A 20 -13.46 72.40 -13.38
C GLU A 20 -14.41 71.60 -12.49
N SER A 21 -14.91 70.47 -13.00
CA SER A 21 -15.81 69.57 -12.26
C SER A 21 -15.06 68.54 -11.40
N LEU A 22 -13.73 68.44 -11.53
CA LEU A 22 -12.92 67.48 -10.81
C LEU A 22 -12.70 67.90 -9.36
N ARG A 23 -13.00 66.98 -8.43
CA ARG A 23 -12.66 67.12 -7.00
C ARG A 23 -11.28 66.57 -6.64
N ALA A 24 -10.59 65.95 -7.59
CA ALA A 24 -9.23 65.44 -7.48
C ALA A 24 -8.59 65.30 -8.87
N TYR A 25 -7.25 65.27 -8.94
CA TYR A 25 -6.54 65.05 -10.19
C TYR A 25 -6.95 63.72 -10.84
N PHE A 26 -7.22 63.76 -12.15
CA PHE A 26 -7.51 62.55 -12.90
C PHE A 26 -6.25 61.68 -13.00
N PRO A 27 -6.33 60.36 -12.71
CA PRO A 27 -5.17 59.47 -12.80
C PRO A 27 -4.77 59.24 -14.26
N ALA A 28 -3.88 60.09 -14.78
CA ALA A 28 -3.30 60.00 -16.11
C ALA A 28 -2.03 59.12 -16.17
N THR A 29 -1.82 58.28 -15.16
CA THR A 29 -0.64 57.40 -15.04
C THR A 29 -1.01 55.93 -15.14
N GLU A 30 -0.07 55.12 -15.59
CA GLU A 30 -0.11 53.66 -15.48
C GLU A 30 0.95 53.18 -14.50
N ARG A 31 0.68 52.04 -13.87
CA ARG A 31 1.58 51.44 -12.89
C ARG A 31 1.71 49.95 -13.09
N VAL A 32 2.93 49.44 -13.02
CA VAL A 32 3.22 48.01 -12.87
C VAL A 32 3.64 47.78 -11.43
N LEU A 33 2.95 46.86 -10.75
CA LEU A 33 3.28 46.45 -9.39
C LEU A 33 4.14 45.19 -9.44
N PHE A 34 5.31 45.24 -8.81
CA PHE A 34 6.11 44.07 -8.50
C PHE A 34 5.75 43.61 -7.10
N ALA A 35 5.12 42.45 -6.99
CA ALA A 35 4.76 41.83 -5.72
C ALA A 35 5.34 40.44 -5.63
N GLU A 36 5.74 40.03 -4.42
CA GLU A 36 6.07 38.64 -4.13
C GLU A 36 4.80 37.79 -4.18
N HIS A 37 4.90 36.59 -4.77
CA HIS A 37 3.75 35.67 -4.88
C HIS A 37 3.50 34.94 -3.55
N TYR A 38 4.54 34.66 -2.74
CA TYR A 38 4.47 34.09 -1.39
C TYR A 38 5.76 34.38 -0.59
N GLN A 39 5.69 34.50 0.73
CA GLN A 39 6.88 34.56 1.60
C GLN A 39 7.51 33.16 1.70
N GLY A 40 8.63 32.94 1.01
CA GLY A 40 9.42 31.70 1.12
C GLY A 40 9.98 31.21 -0.22
N PRO A 41 10.93 30.26 -0.22
CA PRO A 41 11.43 29.65 -1.45
C PRO A 41 10.26 29.07 -2.25
N TYR A 42 10.23 29.33 -3.56
CA TYR A 42 9.19 28.84 -4.47
C TYR A 42 9.06 27.33 -4.32
N ARG A 43 8.00 26.88 -3.64
CA ARG A 43 7.59 25.48 -3.66
C ARG A 43 6.74 25.32 -4.91
N GLY A 44 7.27 24.60 -5.90
CA GLY A 44 6.49 24.22 -7.08
C GLY A 44 5.16 23.62 -6.62
N LYS A 45 4.07 23.88 -7.37
CA LYS A 45 2.72 23.40 -7.05
C LYS A 45 2.79 21.97 -6.52
N SER A 46 2.63 21.79 -5.20
CA SER A 46 2.62 20.44 -4.65
C SER A 46 1.34 19.80 -5.13
N ASP A 47 1.45 18.66 -5.80
CA ASP A 47 0.32 17.92 -6.37
C ASP A 47 -0.50 17.20 -5.28
N GLY A 48 -0.85 17.94 -4.23
CA GLY A 48 -1.58 17.43 -3.07
C GLY A 48 -2.96 16.91 -3.45
N TYR A 49 -3.55 17.48 -4.50
CA TYR A 49 -4.81 16.98 -5.06
C TYR A 49 -4.64 15.57 -5.65
N ALA A 50 -3.70 15.34 -6.57
CA ALA A 50 -3.49 14.00 -7.12
C ALA A 50 -2.99 12.97 -6.10
N ALA A 51 -2.27 13.42 -5.06
CA ALA A 51 -1.91 12.57 -3.93
C ALA A 51 -3.15 12.13 -3.15
N LYS A 52 -4.07 13.06 -2.83
CA LYS A 52 -5.33 12.78 -2.14
C LYS A 52 -6.28 11.93 -2.98
N GLU A 53 -6.33 12.15 -4.29
CA GLU A 53 -7.10 11.32 -5.22
C GLU A 53 -6.60 9.87 -5.23
N ARG A 54 -5.27 9.65 -5.28
CA ARG A 54 -4.68 8.30 -5.21
C ARG A 54 -4.97 7.63 -3.88
N GLU A 55 -4.83 8.34 -2.77
CA GLU A 55 -5.14 7.85 -1.42
C GLU A 55 -6.61 7.40 -1.33
N LEU A 56 -7.53 8.23 -1.79
CA LEU A 56 -8.95 7.92 -1.81
C LEU A 56 -9.25 6.69 -2.68
N LYS A 57 -8.68 6.61 -3.89
CA LYS A 57 -8.85 5.47 -4.78
C LYS A 57 -8.35 4.17 -4.15
N GLN A 58 -7.18 4.20 -3.51
CA GLN A 58 -6.63 3.04 -2.81
C GLN A 58 -7.55 2.57 -1.68
N HIS A 59 -8.11 3.52 -0.92
CA HIS A 59 -9.03 3.20 0.17
C HIS A 59 -10.32 2.55 -0.34
N ILE A 60 -10.96 3.15 -1.37
CA ILE A 60 -12.21 2.61 -1.95
C ILE A 60 -11.97 1.24 -2.60
N MET A 61 -10.84 1.05 -3.29
CA MET A 61 -10.52 -0.19 -4.00
C MET A 61 -9.91 -1.27 -3.11
N ALA A 62 -9.72 -1.01 -1.81
CA ALA A 62 -9.07 -1.93 -0.87
C ALA A 62 -9.64 -3.36 -0.91
N PRO A 63 -10.96 -3.61 -1.00
CA PRO A 63 -11.51 -4.98 -1.07
C PRO A 63 -11.08 -5.74 -2.33
N LEU A 64 -10.97 -5.06 -3.47
CA LEU A 64 -10.49 -5.69 -4.70
C LEU A 64 -8.98 -5.92 -4.64
N ILE A 65 -8.23 -4.94 -4.12
CA ILE A 65 -6.78 -5.06 -3.95
C ILE A 65 -6.46 -6.26 -3.05
N SER A 66 -7.17 -6.41 -1.92
CA SER A 66 -6.98 -7.55 -1.01
C SER A 66 -7.35 -8.86 -1.69
N TYR A 67 -8.49 -8.93 -2.39
CA TYR A 67 -8.89 -10.14 -3.13
C TYR A 67 -7.78 -10.66 -4.06
N PHE A 68 -7.21 -9.80 -4.90
CA PHE A 68 -6.14 -10.21 -5.82
C PHE A 68 -4.86 -10.58 -5.07
N ARG A 69 -4.45 -9.77 -4.09
CA ARG A 69 -3.22 -9.99 -3.33
C ARG A 69 -3.27 -11.28 -2.53
N ASP A 70 -4.38 -11.52 -1.85
CA ASP A 70 -4.55 -12.63 -0.93
C ASP A 70 -4.68 -13.94 -1.73
N ALA A 71 -5.45 -13.96 -2.82
CA ALA A 71 -5.51 -15.11 -3.73
C ALA A 71 -4.14 -15.49 -4.30
N ARG A 72 -3.30 -14.49 -4.62
CA ARG A 72 -1.93 -14.73 -5.08
C ARG A 72 -1.04 -15.31 -3.97
N ALA A 73 -1.19 -14.81 -2.75
CA ALA A 73 -0.41 -15.23 -1.59
C ALA A 73 -0.75 -16.67 -1.17
N GLU A 74 -2.04 -17.03 -1.14
CA GLU A 74 -2.53 -18.37 -0.79
C GLU A 74 -1.95 -19.46 -1.70
N LEU A 75 -1.88 -19.19 -3.00
CA LEU A 75 -1.34 -20.11 -4.00
C LEU A 75 0.18 -19.97 -4.20
N GLY A 76 0.83 -19.01 -3.53
CA GLY A 76 2.28 -18.78 -3.67
C GLY A 76 2.71 -18.38 -5.09
N ILE A 77 1.83 -17.77 -5.87
CA ILE A 77 2.08 -17.50 -7.29
C ILE A 77 3.10 -16.37 -7.46
N THR A 78 4.18 -16.67 -8.18
CA THR A 78 5.28 -15.73 -8.42
C THR A 78 4.94 -14.72 -9.51
N ALA A 79 5.58 -13.55 -9.46
CA ALA A 79 5.42 -12.53 -10.51
C ALA A 79 5.87 -13.04 -11.89
N LYS A 80 6.86 -13.93 -11.92
CA LYS A 80 7.37 -14.55 -13.15
C LYS A 80 6.30 -15.41 -13.82
N GLN A 81 5.60 -16.27 -13.09
CA GLN A 81 4.51 -17.09 -13.61
C GLN A 81 3.37 -16.25 -14.18
N ILE A 82 3.00 -15.16 -13.49
CA ILE A 82 1.96 -14.23 -13.98
C ILE A 82 2.41 -13.55 -15.28
N ALA A 83 3.65 -13.09 -15.33
CA ALA A 83 4.21 -12.45 -16.52
C ALA A 83 4.31 -13.41 -17.71
N GLU A 84 4.65 -14.67 -17.48
CA GLU A 84 4.69 -15.72 -18.50
C GLU A 84 3.28 -16.04 -19.02
N ALA A 85 2.30 -16.19 -18.13
CA ALA A 85 0.92 -16.50 -18.52
C ALA A 85 0.24 -15.36 -19.28
N THR A 86 0.51 -14.10 -18.90
CA THR A 86 -0.15 -12.93 -19.49
C THR A 86 0.65 -12.26 -20.61
N GLY A 87 1.96 -12.48 -20.66
CA GLY A 87 2.91 -11.78 -21.53
C GLY A 87 3.28 -10.37 -21.04
N LYS A 88 2.79 -9.93 -19.86
CA LYS A 88 2.90 -8.54 -19.39
C LYS A 88 3.67 -8.42 -18.08
N LYS A 89 5.01 -8.30 -18.17
CA LYS A 89 5.90 -8.19 -17.00
C LYS A 89 5.59 -6.99 -16.09
N ASN A 90 5.31 -5.83 -16.68
CA ASN A 90 5.13 -4.59 -15.92
C ASN A 90 3.76 -4.49 -15.24
N MET A 91 2.79 -5.33 -15.62
CA MET A 91 1.42 -5.23 -15.12
C MET A 91 1.19 -5.96 -13.80
N VAL A 92 2.10 -6.85 -13.40
CA VAL A 92 1.96 -7.62 -12.17
C VAL A 92 1.87 -6.70 -10.94
N SER A 93 2.68 -5.64 -10.89
CA SER A 93 2.63 -4.65 -9.80
C SER A 93 1.33 -3.85 -9.79
N HIS A 94 0.75 -3.56 -10.96
CA HIS A 94 -0.50 -2.84 -11.07
C HIS A 94 -1.72 -3.69 -10.73
N TRP A 95 -1.69 -4.99 -10.97
CA TRP A 95 -2.83 -5.87 -10.65
C TRP A 95 -2.82 -6.37 -9.20
N PHE A 96 -1.64 -6.51 -8.60
CA PHE A 96 -1.47 -7.12 -7.27
C PHE A 96 -0.88 -6.17 -6.21
N GLY A 97 -0.54 -4.93 -6.56
CA GLY A 97 0.02 -3.93 -5.65
C GLY A 97 -0.93 -2.79 -5.36
N ALA A 98 -0.82 -2.17 -4.18
CA ALA A 98 -1.73 -1.11 -3.74
C ALA A 98 -1.46 0.26 -4.39
N SER A 99 -0.19 0.62 -4.62
CA SER A 99 0.20 2.01 -4.90
C SER A 99 -0.32 2.56 -6.24
N GLN A 100 -0.54 1.69 -7.23
CA GLN A 100 -1.03 2.03 -8.57
C GLN A 100 -1.96 0.94 -9.11
N TRP A 101 -2.89 0.52 -8.25
CA TRP A 101 -3.75 -0.61 -8.58
C TRP A 101 -4.66 -0.31 -9.78
N GLN A 102 -4.78 -1.28 -10.68
CA GLN A 102 -5.68 -1.28 -11.82
C GLN A 102 -6.32 -2.65 -11.99
N LEU A 103 -7.60 -2.66 -12.35
CA LEU A 103 -8.28 -3.90 -12.70
C LEU A 103 -7.75 -4.42 -14.05
N PRO A 104 -7.34 -5.70 -14.16
CA PRO A 104 -7.02 -6.31 -15.45
C PRO A 104 -8.23 -6.25 -16.38
N ASN A 105 -7.99 -6.12 -17.69
CA ASN A 105 -9.06 -6.33 -18.67
C ASN A 105 -9.52 -7.79 -18.66
N GLU A 106 -10.65 -8.06 -19.30
CA GLU A 106 -11.28 -9.38 -19.31
C GLU A 106 -10.36 -10.49 -19.88
N ALA A 107 -9.64 -10.20 -20.95
CA ALA A 107 -8.75 -11.18 -21.58
C ALA A 107 -7.57 -11.55 -20.66
N ASP A 108 -6.95 -10.57 -20.02
CA ASP A 108 -5.88 -10.79 -19.05
C ASP A 108 -6.41 -11.49 -17.80
N TYR A 109 -7.60 -11.10 -17.31
CA TYR A 109 -8.22 -11.74 -16.17
C TYR A 109 -8.53 -13.22 -16.40
N ARG A 110 -9.02 -13.59 -17.59
CA ARG A 110 -9.22 -15.01 -17.96
C ARG A 110 -7.92 -15.81 -17.94
N LYS A 111 -6.80 -15.23 -18.41
CA LYS A 111 -5.48 -15.88 -18.34
C LYS A 111 -5.02 -16.07 -16.90
N LEU A 112 -5.23 -15.06 -16.05
CA LEU A 112 -4.97 -15.17 -14.61
C LEU A 112 -5.82 -16.28 -13.97
N GLN A 113 -7.11 -16.33 -14.29
CA GLN A 113 -8.01 -17.35 -13.75
C GLN A 113 -7.58 -18.77 -14.15
N ALA A 114 -7.18 -18.98 -15.41
CA ALA A 114 -6.65 -20.26 -15.87
C ALA A 114 -5.36 -20.65 -15.13
N LEU A 115 -4.44 -19.70 -14.95
CA LEU A 115 -3.20 -19.90 -14.20
C LEU A 115 -3.48 -20.31 -12.74
N PHE A 116 -4.35 -19.56 -12.06
CA PHE A 116 -4.69 -19.79 -10.66
C PHE A 116 -5.39 -21.13 -10.47
N SER A 117 -6.32 -21.48 -11.36
CA SER A 117 -7.05 -22.75 -11.31
C SER A 117 -6.11 -23.95 -11.47
N ARG A 118 -5.16 -23.87 -12.41
CA ARG A 118 -4.15 -24.92 -12.61
C ARG A 118 -3.28 -25.13 -11.37
N ILE A 119 -2.75 -24.04 -10.81
CA ILE A 119 -1.87 -24.12 -9.63
C ILE A 119 -2.64 -24.58 -8.39
N ALA A 120 -3.89 -24.16 -8.23
CA ALA A 120 -4.74 -24.64 -7.15
C ALA A 120 -4.98 -26.15 -7.25
N ALA A 121 -5.21 -26.68 -8.45
CA ALA A 121 -5.37 -28.12 -8.67
C ALA A 121 -4.09 -28.90 -8.35
N GLU A 122 -2.92 -28.41 -8.81
CA GLU A 122 -1.61 -29.01 -8.51
C GLU A 122 -1.35 -29.05 -6.99
N LYS A 123 -1.58 -27.93 -6.30
CA LYS A 123 -1.40 -27.85 -4.84
C LYS A 123 -2.38 -28.73 -4.07
N PHE A 124 -3.61 -28.86 -4.54
CA PHE A 124 -4.60 -29.75 -3.92
C PHE A 124 -4.23 -31.23 -4.08
N GLN A 125 -3.63 -31.62 -5.21
CA GLN A 125 -3.10 -32.97 -5.39
C GLN A 125 -1.95 -33.26 -4.41
N GLU A 126 -1.03 -32.32 -4.21
CA GLU A 126 0.07 -32.49 -3.25
C GLU A 126 -0.40 -32.57 -1.77
N GLN A 127 -1.52 -31.93 -1.44
CA GLN A 127 -2.03 -31.85 -0.07
C GLN A 127 -2.98 -33.00 0.33
N GLN A 128 -3.07 -34.07 -0.47
CA GLN A 128 -3.92 -35.21 -0.13
C GLN A 128 -3.31 -36.07 0.98
N LEU A 129 -4.18 -36.64 1.83
CA LEU A 129 -3.80 -37.62 2.86
C LEU A 129 -3.59 -39.00 2.21
N GLU A 130 -2.55 -39.13 1.40
CA GLU A 130 -2.26 -40.37 0.66
C GLU A 130 -1.61 -41.46 1.53
N GLN A 131 -1.05 -41.08 2.68
CA GLN A 131 -0.35 -42.01 3.57
C GLN A 131 -1.32 -43.09 4.09
N PRO A 132 -1.04 -44.39 3.85
CA PRO A 132 -1.94 -45.45 4.26
C PRO A 132 -1.97 -45.56 5.78
N HIS A 133 -3.16 -45.85 6.33
CA HIS A 133 -3.41 -45.82 7.78
C HIS A 133 -2.40 -46.62 8.61
N HIS A 134 -1.95 -47.79 8.13
CA HIS A 134 -0.99 -48.62 8.86
C HIS A 134 0.39 -47.95 9.04
N GLN A 135 0.86 -47.16 8.07
CA GLN A 135 2.11 -46.41 8.18
C GLN A 135 1.98 -45.25 9.15
N LEU A 136 0.81 -44.61 9.18
CA LEU A 136 0.48 -43.57 10.15
C LEU A 136 0.45 -44.14 11.57
N VAL A 137 -0.16 -45.31 11.79
CA VAL A 137 -0.17 -46.00 13.09
C VAL A 137 1.24 -46.33 13.56
N ALA A 138 2.08 -46.91 12.69
CA ALA A 138 3.47 -47.22 13.05
C ALA A 138 4.28 -45.96 13.44
N SER A 139 4.08 -44.87 12.70
CA SER A 139 4.71 -43.58 12.99
C SER A 139 4.20 -42.96 14.30
N TYR A 140 2.89 -43.04 14.54
CA TYR A 140 2.27 -42.62 15.80
C TYR A 140 2.83 -43.40 16.99
N ASP A 141 2.89 -44.73 16.91
CA ASP A 141 3.42 -45.57 17.99
C ASP A 141 4.89 -45.24 18.29
N SER A 142 5.70 -45.02 17.26
CA SER A 142 7.10 -44.60 17.43
C SER A 142 7.22 -43.25 18.12
N LEU A 143 6.44 -42.26 17.70
CA LEU A 143 6.40 -40.93 18.30
C LEU A 143 5.89 -40.99 19.75
N ASN A 144 4.88 -41.81 20.02
CA ASN A 144 4.28 -41.94 21.34
C ASN A 144 5.24 -42.59 22.35
N ARG A 145 6.08 -43.53 21.91
CA ARG A 145 7.18 -44.07 22.73
C ARG A 145 8.19 -42.98 23.09
N LYS A 146 8.68 -42.22 22.10
CA LYS A 146 9.60 -41.09 22.33
C LYS A 146 9.00 -40.05 23.28
N TYR A 147 7.72 -39.74 23.11
CA TYR A 147 7.01 -38.83 24.01
C TYR A 147 7.00 -39.36 25.44
N SER A 148 6.74 -40.65 25.64
CA SER A 148 6.73 -41.29 26.95
C SER A 148 8.12 -41.26 27.61
N GLU A 149 9.17 -41.56 26.84
CA GLU A 149 10.57 -41.46 27.30
C GLU A 149 10.93 -40.04 27.76
N LEU A 150 10.61 -39.02 26.94
CA LEU A 150 10.83 -37.62 27.29
C LEU A 150 10.03 -37.20 28.53
N LEU A 151 8.81 -37.69 28.67
CA LEU A 151 7.96 -37.40 29.82
C LEU A 151 8.60 -37.93 31.11
N ASP A 152 9.18 -39.13 31.07
CA ASP A 152 9.85 -39.73 32.23
C ASP A 152 11.18 -39.03 32.54
N GLU A 153 11.95 -38.64 31.53
CA GLU A 153 13.13 -37.79 31.71
C GLU A 153 12.73 -36.45 32.38
N PHE A 154 11.67 -35.80 31.91
CA PHE A 154 11.18 -34.56 32.50
C PHE A 154 10.69 -34.75 33.95
N LYS A 155 10.05 -35.88 34.26
CA LYS A 155 9.70 -36.23 35.65
C LYS A 155 10.95 -36.42 36.51
N SER A 156 12.01 -37.02 35.99
CA SER A 156 13.26 -37.23 36.73
C SER A 156 14.00 -35.92 37.03
N LEU A 157 13.83 -34.91 36.17
CA LEU A 157 14.37 -33.55 36.37
C LEU A 157 13.57 -32.73 37.38
N ARG A 158 12.38 -33.17 37.80
CA ARG A 158 11.69 -32.51 38.92
C ARG A 158 12.53 -32.65 40.17
N ARG A 159 12.95 -31.52 40.73
CA ARG A 159 13.56 -31.49 42.06
C ARG A 159 12.57 -32.06 43.07
N TYR A 160 12.99 -33.10 43.77
CA TYR A 160 12.26 -33.62 44.91
C TYR A 160 12.19 -32.54 45.98
N PHE A 161 11.00 -32.01 46.23
CA PHE A 161 10.73 -31.06 47.30
C PHE A 161 10.01 -31.81 48.41
N SER A 162 10.73 -32.12 49.48
CA SER A 162 10.16 -32.66 50.72
C SER A 162 10.46 -31.73 51.87
N VAL A 163 9.42 -31.35 52.61
CA VAL A 163 9.54 -30.60 53.87
C VAL A 163 9.44 -31.61 55.02
N SER A 164 10.49 -31.73 55.83
CA SER A 164 10.42 -32.48 57.09
C SER A 164 10.12 -31.52 58.25
N VAL A 165 9.55 -32.05 59.34
CA VAL A 165 9.23 -31.29 60.58
C VAL A 165 10.45 -30.58 61.17
N SER A 166 11.66 -31.06 60.84
CA SER A 166 12.95 -30.50 61.25
C SER A 166 13.46 -29.34 60.38
N VAL A 167 12.79 -28.99 59.27
CA VAL A 167 13.20 -27.84 58.43
C VAL A 167 12.47 -26.59 58.93
N PRO A 168 13.18 -25.57 59.43
CA PRO A 168 12.56 -24.32 59.86
C PRO A 168 11.88 -23.62 58.68
N TYR A 169 10.71 -23.04 58.92
CA TYR A 169 10.05 -22.16 57.96
C TYR A 169 10.92 -20.92 57.75
N THR A 170 11.67 -20.89 56.65
CA THR A 170 12.25 -19.67 56.09
C THR A 170 11.80 -19.54 54.65
#